data_AF-A0A8T5QRU8-F1
#
_entry.id   AF-A0A8T5QRU8-F1
#
_cell.length_a   1.000
_cell.length_b   1.000
_cell.length_c   1.000
_cell.angle_alpha   90.00
_cell.angle_beta   90.00
_cell.angle_gamma   90.00
#
_symmetry.space_group_name_H-M   'P 1'
#
loop_
_entity.id
_entity.type
_entity.pdbx_description
1 polymer ?
#
loop_
_entity_poly.entity_id
_entity_poly.type
_entity_poly.pdbx_seq_one_letter_code
_entity_poly.pdbx_strand_id
1 'polypeptide(L)'
;MAKTKSKFSIDQIKIPSLSRKKEVSELLNDLQQNKVSLTKESVSDIQEQILLREQLHIQILDELDKIKLQLSNVLLSSSDIEEQEKARIRQKQVDIEQFKIREKIDKWKDIAILKKELRDRLKEFKETESKTQLMSELLEE
;
A
#
# COMPACT_ATOMS: atom_id res chain seq x y z
N MET A 1 -13.81 -4.30 75.99
CA MET A 1 -13.08 -3.95 74.75
C MET A 1 -13.86 -4.49 73.56
N ALA A 2 -14.46 -3.59 72.77
CA ALA A 2 -15.37 -3.92 71.68
C ALA A 2 -14.60 -4.31 70.40
N LYS A 3 -14.98 -5.44 69.78
CA LYS A 3 -14.57 -5.79 68.41
C LYS A 3 -15.70 -5.41 67.46
N THR A 4 -15.53 -4.29 66.74
CA THR A 4 -16.36 -3.91 65.61
C THR A 4 -16.01 -4.78 64.40
N LYS A 5 -16.87 -5.76 64.08
CA LYS A 5 -16.83 -6.45 62.78
C LYS A 5 -17.59 -5.60 61.77
N SER A 6 -16.83 -4.90 60.92
CA SER A 6 -17.35 -4.28 59.69
C SER A 6 -17.87 -5.38 58.76
N LYS A 7 -19.19 -5.44 58.58
CA LYS A 7 -19.83 -6.23 57.52
C LYS A 7 -19.76 -5.42 56.23
N PHE A 8 -18.73 -5.65 55.42
CA PHE A 8 -18.83 -5.32 54.00
C PHE A 8 -19.73 -6.38 53.35
N SER A 9 -20.99 -6.01 53.09
CA SER A 9 -21.89 -6.80 52.24
C SER A 9 -21.35 -6.79 50.81
N ILE A 10 -21.06 -7.98 50.29
CA ILE A 10 -20.58 -8.23 48.92
C ILE A 10 -21.70 -7.99 47.88
N ASP A 11 -22.93 -7.72 48.32
CA ASP A 11 -24.14 -7.61 47.51
C ASP A 11 -24.24 -6.35 46.61
N GLN A 12 -23.19 -5.53 46.52
CA GLN A 12 -23.20 -4.30 45.69
C GLN A 12 -22.46 -4.43 44.35
N ILE A 13 -21.94 -5.60 43.99
CA ILE A 13 -21.40 -5.82 42.64
C ILE A 13 -22.59 -6.03 41.69
N LYS A 14 -23.11 -4.92 41.14
CA LYS A 14 -24.15 -4.91 40.11
C LYS A 14 -23.61 -5.64 38.87
N ILE A 15 -23.97 -6.91 38.72
CA ILE A 15 -23.70 -7.70 37.52
C ILE A 15 -24.36 -6.96 36.34
N PRO A 16 -23.64 -6.65 35.25
CA PRO A 16 -24.22 -6.01 34.07
C PRO A 16 -25.39 -6.87 33.55
N SER A 17 -26.53 -6.24 33.26
CA SER A 17 -27.66 -6.94 32.63
C SER A 17 -27.22 -7.60 31.32
N LEU A 18 -27.77 -8.77 30.98
CA LEU A 18 -27.44 -9.51 29.76
C LEU A 18 -27.51 -8.64 28.48
N SER A 19 -28.45 -7.69 28.44
CA SER A 19 -28.58 -6.70 27.35
C SER A 19 -27.31 -5.87 27.13
N ARG A 20 -26.64 -5.46 28.22
CA ARG A 20 -25.45 -4.61 28.17
C ARG A 20 -24.21 -5.37 27.75
N LYS A 21 -24.11 -6.66 28.09
CA LYS A 21 -23.03 -7.54 27.62
C LYS A 21 -23.10 -7.75 26.11
N LYS A 22 -24.33 -7.91 25.58
CA LYS A 22 -24.56 -8.10 24.14
C LYS A 22 -24.20 -6.84 23.33
N GLU A 23 -24.63 -5.66 23.76
CA GLU A 23 -24.26 -4.38 23.12
C GLU A 23 -22.74 -4.15 23.12
N VAL A 24 -22.03 -4.47 24.21
CA VAL A 24 -20.57 -4.33 24.29
C VAL A 24 -19.85 -5.31 23.36
N SER A 25 -20.34 -6.55 23.25
CA SER A 25 -19.80 -7.55 22.32
C SER A 25 -19.99 -7.15 20.85
N GLU A 26 -21.17 -6.63 20.50
CA GLU A 26 -21.46 -6.12 19.14
C GLU A 26 -20.55 -4.94 18.78
N LEU A 27 -20.39 -3.96 19.67
CA LEU A 27 -19.47 -2.82 19.45
C LEU A 27 -18.00 -3.25 19.32
N LEU A 28 -17.58 -4.26 20.09
CA LEU A 28 -16.22 -4.81 20.01
C LEU A 28 -15.98 -5.51 18.67
N ASN A 29 -16.94 -6.34 18.24
CA ASN A 29 -16.87 -7.01 16.94
C ASN A 29 -16.83 -5.99 15.80
N ASP A 30 -17.67 -4.94 15.83
CA ASP A 30 -17.68 -3.90 14.81
C ASP A 30 -16.33 -3.16 14.74
N LEU A 31 -15.76 -2.78 15.88
CA LEU A 31 -14.46 -2.12 15.94
C LEU A 31 -13.34 -3.01 15.37
N GLN A 32 -13.39 -4.31 15.65
CA GLN A 32 -12.40 -5.25 15.14
C GLN A 32 -12.52 -5.46 13.64
N GLN A 33 -13.74 -5.68 13.14
CA GLN A 33 -14.01 -5.82 11.71
C GLN A 33 -13.59 -4.57 10.94
N ASN A 34 -13.86 -3.37 11.48
CA ASN A 34 -13.39 -2.12 10.89
C ASN A 34 -11.86 -2.04 10.80
N LYS A 35 -11.13 -2.52 11.82
CA LYS A 35 -9.66 -2.53 11.77
C LYS A 35 -9.14 -3.52 10.73
N VAL A 36 -9.75 -4.69 10.62
CA VAL A 36 -9.41 -5.70 9.60
C VAL A 36 -9.73 -5.16 8.20
N SER A 37 -10.85 -4.47 8.01
CA SER A 37 -11.21 -3.89 6.71
C SER A 37 -10.25 -2.79 6.29
N LEU A 38 -9.87 -1.87 7.18
CA LEU A 38 -8.91 -0.80 6.89
C LEU A 38 -7.53 -1.34 6.50
N THR A 39 -7.04 -2.36 7.20
CA THR A 39 -5.76 -3.00 6.87
C THR A 39 -5.81 -3.75 5.55
N LYS A 40 -6.94 -4.40 5.25
CA LYS A 40 -7.19 -5.05 3.96
C LYS A 40 -7.24 -4.06 2.79
N GLU A 41 -7.90 -2.92 2.98
CA GLU A 41 -7.96 -1.83 2.01
C GLU A 41 -6.56 -1.30 1.72
N SER A 42 -5.77 -1.00 2.76
CA SER A 42 -4.38 -0.57 2.60
C SER A 42 -3.51 -1.57 1.83
N VAL A 43 -3.69 -2.88 2.06
CA VAL A 43 -3.00 -3.93 1.28
C VAL A 43 -3.42 -3.89 -0.19
N SER A 44 -4.71 -3.74 -0.47
CA SER A 44 -5.26 -3.64 -1.82
C SER A 44 -4.71 -2.41 -2.55
N ASP A 45 -4.68 -1.26 -1.89
CA ASP A 45 -4.18 -0.01 -2.46
C ASP A 45 -2.71 -0.11 -2.87
N ILE A 46 -1.87 -0.74 -2.04
CA ILE A 46 -0.45 -0.93 -2.37
C ILE A 46 -0.30 -1.87 -3.57
N GLN A 47 -1.12 -2.92 -3.68
CA GLN A 47 -1.12 -3.82 -4.83
C GLN A 47 -1.51 -3.06 -6.12
N GLU A 48 -2.52 -2.22 -6.05
CA GLU A 48 -2.93 -1.37 -7.17
C GLU A 48 -1.82 -0.39 -7.56
N GLN A 49 -1.17 0.27 -6.60
CA GLN A 49 -0.05 1.17 -6.86
C GLN A 49 1.11 0.47 -7.57
N ILE A 50 1.43 -0.78 -7.20
CA ILE A 50 2.45 -1.58 -7.90
C ILE A 50 2.05 -1.79 -9.37
N LEU A 51 0.81 -2.19 -9.63
CA LEU A 51 0.30 -2.41 -10.99
C LEU A 51 0.33 -1.12 -11.82
N LEU A 52 -0.16 -0.01 -11.26
CA LEU A 52 -0.16 1.29 -11.92
C LEU A 52 1.27 1.75 -12.23
N ARG A 53 2.22 1.55 -11.31
CA ARG A 53 3.64 1.89 -11.54
C ARG A 53 4.27 1.07 -12.67
N GLU A 54 3.90 -0.21 -12.78
CA GLU A 54 4.33 -1.09 -13.88
C GLU A 54 3.75 -0.65 -15.23
N GLN A 55 2.46 -0.27 -15.26
CA GLN A 55 1.81 0.24 -16.46
C GLN A 55 2.42 1.57 -16.92
N LEU A 56 2.63 2.51 -15.97
CA LEU A 56 3.26 3.80 -16.25
C LEU A 56 4.65 3.62 -16.86
N HIS A 57 5.44 2.68 -16.34
CA HIS A 57 6.76 2.36 -16.90
C HIS A 57 6.68 1.97 -18.39
N ILE A 58 5.73 1.09 -18.74
CA ILE A 58 5.55 0.65 -20.12
C ILE A 58 5.18 1.85 -21.01
N GLN A 59 4.25 2.68 -20.56
CA GLN A 59 3.83 3.88 -21.29
C GLN A 59 5.00 4.84 -21.53
N ILE A 60 5.82 5.11 -20.51
CA ILE A 60 6.99 5.98 -20.63
C ILE A 60 7.99 5.42 -21.64
N LEU A 61 8.28 4.11 -21.60
CA LEU A 61 9.21 3.50 -22.54
C LEU A 61 8.70 3.60 -23.99
N ASP A 62 7.41 3.33 -24.21
CA ASP A 62 6.78 3.43 -25.52
C ASP A 62 6.82 4.87 -26.07
N GLU A 63 6.57 5.87 -25.22
CA GLU A 63 6.68 7.28 -25.61
C GLU A 63 8.12 7.67 -25.98
N LEU A 64 9.10 7.25 -25.18
CA LEU A 64 10.52 7.48 -25.48
C LEU A 64 10.94 6.81 -26.79
N ASP A 65 10.42 5.61 -27.09
CA ASP A 65 10.65 4.93 -28.37
C ASP A 65 10.02 5.66 -29.56
N LYS A 66 8.80 6.18 -29.40
CA LYS A 66 8.15 7.02 -30.43
C LYS A 66 8.96 8.28 -30.71
N ILE A 67 9.44 8.97 -29.68
CA ILE A 67 10.27 10.17 -29.84
C ILE A 67 11.58 9.81 -30.55
N LYS A 68 12.25 8.73 -30.14
CA LYS A 68 13.49 8.27 -30.78
C LYS A 68 13.29 7.95 -32.27
N LEU A 69 12.18 7.29 -32.61
CA LEU A 69 11.81 7.02 -34.00
C LEU A 69 11.59 8.30 -34.79
N GLN A 70 10.87 9.28 -34.23
CA GLN A 70 10.68 10.59 -34.87
C GLN A 70 12.01 11.29 -35.12
N LEU A 71 12.95 11.28 -34.16
CA LEU A 71 14.30 11.82 -34.35
C LEU A 71 15.08 11.11 -35.46
N SER A 72 14.99 9.77 -35.53
CA SER A 72 15.61 9.00 -36.62
C SER A 72 15.01 9.35 -37.97
N ASN A 73 13.69 9.53 -38.05
CA ASN A 73 13.01 9.92 -39.29
C ASN A 73 13.43 11.32 -39.73
N VAL A 74 13.61 12.26 -38.80
CA VAL A 74 14.17 13.58 -39.11
C VAL A 74 15.55 13.42 -39.75
N LEU A 75 16.47 12.68 -39.13
CA LEU A 75 17.81 12.46 -39.68
C LEU A 75 17.82 11.83 -41.08
N LEU A 76 16.84 11.01 -41.42
CA LEU A 76 16.73 10.33 -42.71
C LEU A 76 16.06 11.18 -43.80
N SER A 77 15.07 12.00 -43.43
CA SER A 77 14.20 12.69 -44.40
C SER A 77 14.74 14.05 -44.85
N SER A 78 15.65 14.65 -44.09
CA SER A 78 16.15 15.99 -44.38
C SER A 78 17.60 15.94 -44.89
N SER A 79 17.75 16.13 -46.20
CA SER A 79 19.05 16.22 -46.87
C SER A 79 19.88 17.43 -46.40
N ASP A 80 19.21 18.49 -45.95
CA ASP A 80 19.81 19.81 -45.75
C ASP A 80 20.06 20.17 -44.27
N ILE A 81 19.97 19.21 -43.35
CA ILE A 81 20.34 19.46 -41.95
C ILE A 81 21.87 19.60 -41.85
N GLU A 82 22.31 20.72 -41.30
CA GLU A 82 23.70 20.99 -40.94
C GLU A 82 24.27 19.91 -40.00
N GLU A 83 25.54 19.56 -40.16
CA GLU A 83 26.15 18.48 -39.37
C GLU A 83 26.11 18.75 -37.86
N GLN A 84 26.15 20.02 -37.45
CA GLN A 84 26.01 20.40 -36.03
C GLN A 84 24.64 20.02 -35.46
N GLU A 85 23.57 20.19 -36.24
CA GLU A 85 22.22 19.84 -35.82
C GLU A 85 22.00 18.32 -35.87
N LYS A 86 22.62 17.61 -36.82
CA LYS A 86 22.67 16.13 -36.80
C LYS A 86 23.35 15.61 -35.54
N ALA A 87 24.47 16.23 -35.12
CA ALA A 87 25.16 15.87 -33.89
C ALA A 87 24.28 16.09 -32.65
N ARG A 88 23.53 17.20 -32.60
CA ARG A 88 22.57 17.46 -31.51
C ARG A 88 21.44 16.44 -31.46
N ILE A 89 20.88 16.05 -32.62
CA ILE A 89 19.82 15.02 -32.66
C ILE A 89 20.37 13.68 -32.18
N ARG A 90 21.56 13.28 -32.61
CA ARG A 90 22.23 12.06 -32.12
C ARG A 90 22.47 12.12 -30.61
N GLN A 91 22.88 13.26 -30.08
CA GLN A 91 23.03 13.45 -28.64
C GLN A 91 21.70 13.26 -27.91
N LYS A 92 20.60 13.84 -28.40
CA LYS A 92 19.26 13.63 -27.82
C LYS A 92 18.83 12.16 -27.85
N GLN A 93 19.20 11.41 -28.89
CA GLN A 93 18.93 9.97 -28.93
C GLN A 93 19.71 9.20 -27.85
N VAL A 94 20.96 9.60 -27.55
CA VAL A 94 21.74 9.06 -26.43
C VAL A 94 21.09 9.42 -25.11
N ASP A 95 20.66 10.67 -24.94
CA ASP A 95 20.00 11.13 -23.72
C ASP A 95 18.69 10.35 -23.46
N ILE A 96 17.91 10.06 -24.51
CA ILE A 96 16.72 9.19 -24.41
C ILE A 96 17.07 7.81 -23.87
N GLU A 97 18.14 7.18 -24.35
CA GLU A 97 18.56 5.87 -23.82
C GLU A 97 19.01 5.96 -22.35
N GLN A 98 19.69 7.05 -21.97
CA GLN A 98 20.00 7.30 -20.56
C GLN A 98 18.74 7.47 -19.71
N PHE A 99 17.72 8.17 -20.22
CA PHE A 99 16.42 8.30 -19.55
C PHE A 99 15.73 6.95 -19.38
N LYS A 100 15.73 6.08 -20.39
CA LYS A 100 15.18 4.72 -20.27
C LYS A 100 15.88 3.89 -19.19
N ILE A 101 17.21 3.98 -19.11
CA ILE A 101 17.98 3.27 -18.07
C ILE A 101 17.62 3.81 -16.69
N ARG A 102 17.54 5.13 -16.53
CA ARG A 102 17.12 5.77 -15.28
C ARG A 102 15.72 5.32 -14.86
N GLU A 103 14.77 5.36 -15.77
CA GLU A 103 13.39 4.93 -15.51
C GLU A 103 13.31 3.44 -15.11
N LYS A 104 14.13 2.56 -15.70
CA LYS A 104 14.22 1.16 -15.26
C LYS A 104 14.72 1.02 -13.82
N ILE A 105 15.74 1.80 -13.45
CA ILE A 105 16.30 1.81 -12.09
C ILE A 105 15.28 2.37 -11.09
N ASP A 106 14.63 3.48 -11.43
CA ASP A 106 13.70 4.14 -10.54
C ASP A 106 12.42 3.31 -10.36
N LYS A 107 11.88 2.72 -11.42
CA LYS A 107 10.80 1.72 -11.31
C LYS A 107 11.18 0.58 -10.37
N TRP A 108 12.39 0.05 -10.49
CA TRP A 108 12.83 -1.04 -9.64
C TRP A 108 12.91 -0.63 -8.16
N LYS A 109 13.42 0.56 -7.86
CA LYS A 109 13.45 1.12 -6.50
C LYS A 109 12.04 1.31 -5.96
N ASP A 110 11.14 1.93 -6.73
CA ASP A 110 9.76 2.18 -6.34
C ASP A 110 9.03 0.88 -6.00
N ILE A 111 9.11 -0.11 -6.90
CA ILE A 111 8.51 -1.43 -6.66
C ILE A 111 9.14 -2.14 -5.46
N ALA A 112 10.45 -2.02 -5.24
CA ALA A 112 11.10 -2.61 -4.08
C ALA A 112 10.59 -2.00 -2.76
N ILE A 113 10.38 -0.69 -2.72
CA ILE A 113 9.80 0.03 -1.58
C ILE A 113 8.35 -0.41 -1.37
N LEU A 114 7.52 -0.38 -2.40
CA LEU A 114 6.11 -0.80 -2.33
C LEU A 114 5.98 -2.26 -1.89
N LYS A 115 6.83 -3.16 -2.40
CA LYS A 115 6.84 -4.57 -1.97
C LYS A 115 7.28 -4.74 -0.52
N LYS A 116 8.16 -3.88 -0.01
CA LYS A 116 8.53 -3.89 1.40
C LYS A 116 7.33 -3.47 2.25
N GLU A 117 6.70 -2.35 1.91
CA GLU A 117 5.51 -1.87 2.61
C GLU A 117 4.37 -2.89 2.57
N LEU A 118 4.14 -3.53 1.42
CA LEU A 118 3.15 -4.60 1.27
C LEU A 118 3.41 -5.78 2.23
N ARG A 119 4.67 -6.18 2.41
CA ARG A 119 5.01 -7.26 3.37
C ARG A 119 4.72 -6.84 4.80
N ASP A 120 5.04 -5.61 5.15
CA ASP A 120 4.80 -5.07 6.50
C ASP A 120 3.29 -4.98 6.78
N ARG A 121 2.50 -4.49 5.81
CA ARG A 121 1.02 -4.44 5.91
C ARG A 121 0.36 -5.80 5.92
N LEU A 122 0.85 -6.76 5.12
CA LEU A 122 0.34 -8.14 5.16
C LEU A 122 0.62 -8.81 6.50
N LYS A 123 1.77 -8.52 7.13
CA LYS A 123 2.06 -9.01 8.47
C LYS A 123 1.09 -8.41 9.49
N GLU A 124 0.89 -7.10 9.45
CA GLU A 124 -0.07 -6.40 10.32
C GLU A 124 -1.51 -6.92 10.14
N PHE A 125 -1.93 -7.14 8.90
CA PHE A 125 -3.24 -7.71 8.57
C PHE A 125 -3.41 -9.10 9.21
N LYS A 126 -2.45 -10.01 9.01
CA LYS A 126 -2.49 -11.36 9.58
C LYS A 126 -2.53 -11.34 11.11
N GLU A 127 -1.71 -10.50 11.74
CA GLU A 127 -1.71 -10.35 13.20
C GLU A 127 -3.05 -9.81 13.71
N THR A 128 -3.66 -8.87 12.98
CA THR A 128 -4.96 -8.27 13.35
C THR A 128 -6.11 -9.26 13.14
N GLU A 129 -6.08 -10.03 12.06
CA GLU A 129 -7.04 -11.09 11.75
C GLU A 129 -6.99 -12.21 12.81
N SER A 130 -5.79 -12.72 13.13
CA SER A 130 -5.63 -13.73 14.19
C SER A 130 -6.08 -13.23 15.55
N LYS A 131 -5.77 -11.98 15.92
CA LYS A 131 -6.24 -11.39 17.18
C LYS A 131 -7.76 -11.27 17.23
N THR A 132 -8.37 -10.87 16.11
CA THR A 132 -9.83 -10.73 16.02
C THR A 132 -10.50 -12.09 16.17
N GLN A 133 -9.99 -13.13 15.49
CA GLN A 133 -10.50 -14.50 15.59
C GLN A 133 -10.44 -15.07 17.01
N LEU A 134 -9.29 -14.94 17.69
CA LEU A 134 -9.15 -15.39 19.08
C LEU A 134 -10.12 -14.67 20.02
N MET A 135 -10.38 -13.39 19.77
CA MET A 135 -11.23 -12.57 20.62
C MET A 135 -12.72 -12.84 20.36
N SER A 136 -13.11 -13.18 19.12
CA SER A 136 -14.46 -13.69 18.85
C SER A 136 -14.69 -15.03 19.53
N GLU A 137 -13.71 -15.95 19.51
CA GLU A 137 -13.80 -17.23 20.22
C GLU A 137 -14.00 -17.01 21.74
N LEU A 138 -13.27 -16.07 22.34
CA LEU A 138 -13.42 -15.71 23.77
C LEU A 138 -14.74 -15.03 24.13
N LEU A 139 -15.41 -14.38 23.17
CA LEU A 139 -16.70 -13.72 23.38
C LEU A 139 -17.88 -14.67 23.18
N GLU A 140 -17.67 -15.80 22.51
CA GLU A 140 -18.65 -16.87 22.29
C GLU A 140 -18.66 -17.93 23.43
N GLU A 141 -17.59 -18.02 24.23
CA GLU A 141 -17.54 -18.76 25.52
C GLU A 141 -18.23 -18.02 26.69
#